data_AF-A0A3L7TQ28-F1
#
_entry.id   AF-A0A3L7TQ28-F1
#
_cell.length_a   1.000
_cell.length_b   1.000
_cell.length_c   1.000
_cell.angle_alpha   90.00
_cell.angle_beta   90.00
_cell.angle_gamma   90.00
#
_symmetry.space_group_name_H-M   'P 1'
#
loop_
_entity.id
_entity.type
_entity.pdbx_description
1 polymer ?
#
loop_
_entity_poly.entity_id
_entity_poly.type
_entity_poly.pdbx_seq_one_letter_code
_entity_poly.pdbx_strand_id
1 'polypeptide(L)' 'PGDLNGDGFVNAVDLSILLGAWGLGGVADINGDGIVDAADMATLLGNFS' A
#
# COMPACT_ATOMS: atom_id res chain seq x y z
N PRO A 1 7.16 -5.35 0.42
CA PRO A 1 5.69 -5.52 0.55
C PRO A 1 4.99 -4.38 -0.20
N GLY A 2 3.79 -4.60 -0.71
CA GLY A 2 3.05 -3.55 -1.43
C GLY A 2 2.66 -3.89 -2.87
N ASP A 3 2.85 -5.13 -3.34
CA ASP A 3 2.15 -5.64 -4.53
C ASP A 3 0.71 -5.97 -4.09
N LEU A 4 -0.17 -4.97 -4.24
CA LEU A 4 -1.54 -5.00 -3.76
C LEU A 4 -2.50 -5.57 -4.82
N ASN A 5 -2.09 -5.54 -6.10
CA ASN A 5 -2.89 -6.10 -7.19
C ASN A 5 -2.47 -7.54 -7.58
N GLY A 6 -1.32 -8.02 -7.09
CA GLY A 6 -0.78 -9.35 -7.34
C GLY A 6 -0.13 -9.51 -8.72
N ASP A 7 0.33 -8.42 -9.35
CA ASP A 7 0.92 -8.45 -10.70
C ASP A 7 2.44 -8.69 -10.71
N GLY A 8 3.06 -8.77 -9.53
CA GLY A 8 4.48 -9.00 -9.34
C GLY A 8 5.34 -7.74 -9.38
N PHE A 9 4.73 -6.56 -9.50
CA PHE A 9 5.39 -5.26 -9.42
C PHE A 9 4.89 -4.47 -8.21
N VAL A 10 5.65 -3.44 -7.82
CA VAL A 10 5.20 -2.48 -6.80
C VAL A 10 5.32 -1.12 -7.43
N ASN A 11 4.20 -0.56 -7.89
CA ASN A 11 4.21 0.62 -8.72
C ASN A 11 3.02 1.55 -8.46
N ALA A 12 2.77 2.47 -9.39
CA ALA A 12 1.70 3.46 -9.28
C ALA A 12 0.30 2.85 -9.20
N VAL A 13 0.10 1.62 -9.70
CA VAL A 13 -1.17 0.89 -9.58
C VAL A 13 -1.41 0.51 -8.12
N ASP A 14 -0.43 -0.03 -7.42
CA ASP A 14 -0.55 -0.33 -5.99
C ASP A 14 -0.74 0.92 -5.15
N LEU A 15 -0.05 2.01 -5.50
CA LEU A 15 -0.27 3.31 -4.87
C LEU A 15 -1.73 3.77 -5.02
N SER A 16 -2.35 3.56 -6.19
CA SER A 16 -3.76 3.92 -6.41
C SER A 16 -4.71 3.07 -5.56
N ILE A 17 -4.40 1.80 -5.33
CA ILE A 17 -5.15 0.91 -4.44
C ILE A 17 -5.03 1.38 -2.99
N LEU A 18 -3.81 1.69 -2.55
CA LEU A 18 -3.55 2.21 -1.21
C LEU A 18 -4.33 3.51 -0.95
N LEU A 19 -4.28 4.46 -1.87
CA LEU A 19 -5.01 5.73 -1.75
C LEU A 19 -6.54 5.53 -1.78
N GLY A 20 -7.04 4.50 -2.46
CA GLY A 20 -8.45 4.12 -2.41
C GLY A 20 -8.91 3.57 -1.05
N ALA A 21 -7.97 3.06 -0.25
CA ALA A 21 -8.22 2.53 1.09
C ALA A 21 -7.85 3.50 2.23
N TRP A 22 -7.50 4.75 1.92
CA TRP A 22 -6.98 5.71 2.89
C TRP A 22 -7.90 5.91 4.11
N GLY A 23 -7.34 5.79 5.31
CA GLY A 23 -8.06 5.90 6.58
C GLY A 23 -8.93 4.68 6.95
N LEU A 24 -8.90 3.63 6.14
CA LEU A 24 -9.53 2.33 6.44
C LEU A 24 -8.47 1.35 6.94
N GLY A 25 -8.82 0.10 7.20
CA GLY A 25 -7.84 -0.98 7.41
C GLY A 25 -7.78 -1.93 6.20
N GLY A 26 -7.25 -3.13 6.41
CA GLY A 26 -7.34 -4.23 5.45
C GLY A 26 -6.06 -4.44 4.66
N VAL A 27 -6.15 -4.89 3.41
CA VAL A 27 -4.98 -5.37 2.66
C VAL A 27 -3.97 -4.27 2.29
N ALA A 28 -4.40 -3.00 2.32
CA ALA A 28 -3.54 -1.85 2.08
C ALA A 28 -2.87 -1.31 3.37
N ASP A 29 -3.20 -1.86 4.54
CA ASP A 29 -2.49 -1.63 5.80
C ASP A 29 -1.25 -2.52 5.77
N ILE A 30 -0.18 -1.95 5.22
CA ILE A 30 1.07 -2.64 4.92
C ILE A 30 1.90 -2.81 6.19
N ASN A 31 1.81 -1.85 7.12
CA ASN A 31 2.58 -1.86 8.36
C ASN A 31 1.87 -2.68 9.48
N GLY A 32 0.57 -2.94 9.35
CA GLY A 32 -0.25 -3.73 10.25
C GLY A 32 -0.70 -2.99 11.53
N ASP A 33 -0.78 -1.67 11.53
CA ASP A 33 -1.16 -0.87 12.69
C ASP A 33 -2.68 -0.63 12.83
N GLY A 34 -3.45 -1.09 11.86
CA GLY A 34 -4.91 -1.03 11.84
C GLY A 34 -5.48 0.15 11.05
N ILE A 35 -4.64 0.99 10.43
CA ILE A 35 -5.09 2.09 9.57
C ILE A 35 -4.16 2.29 8.36
N VAL A 36 -4.74 2.55 7.19
CA VAL A 36 -4.02 2.90 5.97
C VAL A 36 -3.70 4.39 5.99
N ASP A 37 -2.43 4.73 6.16
CA ASP A 37 -1.99 6.12 6.20
C ASP A 37 -0.63 6.39 5.52
N ALA A 38 0.00 7.51 5.86
CA ALA A 38 1.26 7.93 5.27
C ALA A 38 2.43 6.97 5.59
N ALA A 39 2.35 6.19 6.67
CA ALA A 39 3.33 5.18 7.01
C ALA A 39 3.30 4.02 6.00
N ASP A 40 2.11 3.54 5.63
CA ASP A 40 1.96 2.51 4.59
C ASP A 40 2.44 3.01 3.23
N MET A 41 2.11 4.26 2.90
CA MET A 41 2.58 4.88 1.67
C MET A 41 4.12 4.95 1.62
N ALA A 42 4.77 5.30 2.73
CA ALA A 42 6.23 5.31 2.81
C ALA A 42 6.82 3.91 2.62
N THR A 43 6.19 2.87 3.21
CA THR A 43 6.60 1.47 3.01
C THR A 43 6.42 1.02 1.57
N LEU A 44 5.31 1.38 0.92
CA LEU A 44 5.02 1.06 -0.48
C LEU A 44 6.05 1.71 -1.41
N LEU A 45 6.27 3.02 -1.28
CA LEU A 45 7.23 3.78 -2.11
C LEU A 45 8.67 3.31 -1.91
N GLY A 46 9.03 2.87 -0.70
CA GLY A 46 10.33 2.27 -0.43
C GLY A 46 10.58 0.95 -1.16
N ASN A 47 9.53 0.31 -1.68
CA ASN A 47 9.60 -0.96 -2.41
C ASN A 47 9.29 -0.82 -3.91
N PHE A 48 9.23 0.40 -4.47
CA PHE A 48 8.91 0.60 -5.88
C PHE A 48 9.85 -0.19 -6.82
N SER A 49 9.28 -1.02 -7.68
CA SER A 49 9.99 -1.92 -8.61
C SER A 49 9.19 -2.26 -9.85
#